data_AF-W1F8S7-F1
#
_entry.id   AF-W1F8S7-F1
#
_cell.length_a   1.000
_cell.length_b   1.000
_cell.length_c   1.000
_cell.angle_alpha   90.00
_cell.angle_beta   90.00
_cell.angle_gamma   90.00
#
_symmetry.space_group_name_H-M   'P 1'
#
loop_
_entity.id
_entity.type
_entity.pdbx_description
1 polymer ?
#
loop_
_entity_poly.entity_id
_entity_poly.type
_entity_poly.pdbx_seq_one_letter_code
_entity_poly.pdbx_strand_id
1 'polypeptide(L)' 'MVSNELISVLQQTPDTWQVDWIETTRNRDGTLKNPPVRMRALVNLYQNTDLNANIKENNDVINPHRIFIKDFNWSKQL' A
#
# COMPACT_ATOMS: atom_id res chain seq x y z
N MET A 1 7.50 -12.32 12.58
CA MET A 1 6.79 -11.02 12.52
C MET A 1 7.33 -10.25 11.32
N VAL A 2 6.49 -9.45 10.66
CA VAL A 2 6.88 -8.58 9.54
C VAL A 2 6.52 -7.15 9.91
N SER A 3 7.41 -6.20 9.66
CA SER A 3 7.17 -4.76 9.81
C SER A 3 7.57 -4.03 8.53
N ASN A 4 6.81 -3.01 8.16
CA ASN A 4 7.04 -2.19 6.98
C ASN A 4 7.29 -0.75 7.38
N GLU A 5 8.37 -0.16 6.86
CA GLU A 5 8.71 1.25 7.04
C GLU A 5 8.58 1.97 5.70
N LEU A 6 7.63 2.89 5.59
CA LEU A 6 7.37 3.63 4.37
C LEU A 6 8.54 4.60 4.07
N ILE A 7 9.12 4.50 2.88
CA ILE A 7 10.22 5.37 2.43
C ILE A 7 9.71 6.49 1.54
N SER A 8 8.86 6.17 0.57
CA SER A 8 8.31 7.17 -0.33
C SER A 8 7.00 6.73 -0.97
N VAL A 9 6.20 7.72 -1.36
CA VAL A 9 4.98 7.57 -2.13
C VAL A 9 5.04 8.61 -3.25
N LEU A 10 5.21 8.16 -4.48
CA LEU A 10 5.44 9.00 -5.65
C LEU A 10 4.37 8.75 -6.71
N GLN A 11 3.65 9.80 -7.11
CA GLN A 11 2.69 9.72 -8.19
C GLN A 11 3.44 9.60 -9.53
N GLN A 12 3.20 8.49 -10.27
CA GLN A 12 3.80 8.24 -11.59
C GLN A 12 2.87 8.73 -12.71
N THR A 13 1.57 8.58 -12.52
CA THR A 13 0.47 9.05 -13.38
C THR A 13 -0.68 9.52 -12.48
N PRO A 14 -1.76 10.12 -13.02
CA PRO A 14 -2.92 10.50 -12.20
C PRO A 14 -3.45 9.36 -11.31
N ASP A 15 -3.46 8.13 -11.83
CA ASP A 15 -4.02 6.96 -11.16
C ASP A 15 -2.96 6.00 -10.59
N THR A 16 -1.69 6.11 -10.99
CA THR A 16 -0.63 5.18 -10.59
C THR A 16 0.33 5.79 -9.57
N TRP A 17 0.52 5.10 -8.45
CA TRP A 17 1.42 5.48 -7.38
C TRP A 17 2.51 4.44 -7.18
N GLN A 18 3.77 4.89 -7.15
CA GLN A 18 4.89 4.10 -6.70
C GLN A 18 5.01 4.23 -5.18
N VAL A 19 5.05 3.10 -4.49
CA VAL A 19 5.20 3.03 -3.04
C VAL A 19 6.46 2.25 -2.73
N ASP A 20 7.45 2.90 -2.11
CA ASP A 20 8.68 2.25 -1.67
C ASP A 20 8.66 2.09 -0.14
N TRP A 21 9.05 0.92 0.35
CA TRP A 21 9.18 0.65 1.80
C TRP A 21 10.36 -0.27 2.10
N ILE A 22 10.77 -0.30 3.37
CA ILE A 22 11.70 -1.30 3.90
C ILE A 22 10.87 -2.35 4.64
N GLU A 23 10.98 -3.60 4.21
CA GLU A 23 10.40 -4.76 4.88
C GLU A 23 11.43 -5.40 5.80
N THR A 24 11.09 -5.51 7.08
CA THR A 24 11.91 -6.21 8.08
C THR A 24 11.18 -7.44 8.58
N THR A 25 11.80 -8.61 8.42
CA THR A 25 11.27 -9.88 8.95
C THR A 25 12.05 -10.31 10.18
N ARG A 26 11.32 -10.65 11.26
CA ARG A 26 11.88 -11.07 12.54
C ARG A 26 11.40 -12.47 12.95
N ASN A 27 12.28 -13.21 13.62
CA ASN A 27 11.95 -14.44 14.31
C ASN A 27 11.04 -14.18 15.52
N ARG A 28 10.55 -15.25 16.16
CA ARG A 28 9.67 -15.11 17.35
C ARG A 28 10.38 -14.49 18.55
N ASP A 29 11.70 -14.59 18.60
CA ASP A 29 12.57 -13.99 19.63
C ASP A 29 12.94 -12.53 19.33
N GLY A 30 12.44 -11.95 18.24
CA GLY A 30 12.72 -10.57 17.83
C GLY A 30 14.00 -10.38 16.99
N THR A 31 14.84 -11.41 16.86
CA THR A 31 16.05 -11.35 16.03
C THR A 31 15.69 -11.18 14.54
N LEU A 32 16.59 -10.53 13.79
CA LEU A 32 16.42 -10.40 12.34
C LEU A 32 16.48 -11.78 11.69
N LYS A 33 15.44 -12.15 10.93
CA LYS A 33 15.43 -13.38 10.15
C LYS A 33 16.32 -13.26 8.92
N ASN A 34 16.32 -12.08 8.30
CA ASN A 34 17.13 -11.69 7.15
C ASN A 34 17.45 -10.20 7.26
N PRO A 35 18.45 -9.70 6.51
CA PRO A 35 18.64 -8.25 6.33
C PRO A 35 17.33 -7.60 5.83
N PRO A 36 16.99 -6.38 6.29
CA PRO A 36 15.86 -5.63 5.77
C PRO A 36 15.96 -5.46 4.25
N VAL A 37 14.82 -5.60 3.56
CA VAL A 37 14.78 -5.57 2.09
C VAL A 37 14.00 -4.36 1.63
N ARG A 38 14.53 -3.63 0.65
CA ARG A 38 13.80 -2.56 -0.02
C ARG A 38 12.80 -3.14 -1.01
N MET A 39 11.56 -2.72 -0.87
CA MET A 39 10.44 -3.14 -1.67
C MET A 39 9.88 -1.96 -2.45
N ARG A 40 9.28 -2.24 -3.59
CA ARG A 40 8.55 -1.28 -4.42
C ARG A 40 7.25 -1.88 -4.91
N ALA A 41 6.18 -1.13 -4.79
CA ALA A 41 4.90 -1.42 -5.43
C ALA A 41 4.57 -0.34 -6.46
N LEU A 42 3.89 -0.75 -7.52
CA LEU A 42 3.07 0.13 -8.34
C LEU A 42 1.62 -0.19 -8.01
N VAL A 43 0.88 0.83 -7.61
CA VAL A 43 -0.51 0.72 -7.17
C VAL A 43 -1.35 1.60 -8.06
N ASN A 44 -2.32 1.01 -8.74
CA ASN A 44 -3.30 1.74 -9.53
C ASN A 44 -4.54 1.99 -8.67
N LEU A 45 -4.92 3.26 -8.56
CA LEU A 45 -6.02 3.73 -7.74
C LEU A 45 -7.18 4.20 -8.61
N TYR A 46 -8.36 4.27 -8.01
CA TYR A 46 -9.47 5.08 -8.51
C TYR A 46 -10.24 5.69 -7.35
N GLN A 47 -10.83 6.85 -7.60
CA GLN A 47 -11.70 7.51 -6.64
C GLN A 47 -13.15 7.43 -7.13
N ASN A 48 -14.04 6.87 -6.30
CA ASN A 48 -15.46 6.89 -6.61
C ASN A 48 -16.08 8.18 -6.11
N THR A 49 -16.39 9.09 -7.04
CA THR A 49 -17.01 10.39 -6.75
C THR A 49 -18.54 10.35 -6.79
N ASP A 50 -19.16 9.22 -7.16
CA ASP A 50 -20.61 9.07 -7.15
C ASP A 50 -21.12 8.91 -5.71
N LEU A 51 -21.64 10.01 -5.15
CA LEU A 51 -22.20 10.06 -3.80
C LEU A 51 -23.42 9.16 -3.61
N ASN A 52 -24.13 8.81 -4.69
CA ASN A 52 -25.31 7.96 -4.66
C ASN A 52 -24.98 6.46 -4.82
N ALA A 53 -23.71 6.12 -5.09
CA ALA A 53 -23.29 4.73 -5.17
C ALA A 53 -23.63 4.00 -3.87
N ASN A 54 -24.31 2.86 -3.97
CA ASN A 54 -24.58 2.01 -2.82
C ASN A 54 -23.27 1.31 -2.41
N ILE A 55 -22.52 1.97 -1.52
CA ILE A 55 -21.35 1.41 -0.87
C ILE A 55 -21.79 0.98 0.54
N LYS A 56 -21.26 -0.14 1.05
CA LYS A 56 -21.51 -0.58 2.43
C LYS A 56 -21.25 0.58 3.40
N GLU A 57 -22.19 0.87 4.32
CA GLU A 57 -22.11 2.01 5.24
C GLU A 57 -20.75 2.13 5.96
N ASN A 58 -20.17 1.01 6.39
CA ASN A 58 -18.89 1.01 7.10
C ASN A 58 -17.73 1.55 6.24
N ASN A 59 -17.81 1.44 4.91
CA ASN A 59 -16.76 1.92 4.01
C ASN A 59 -16.67 3.44 4.00
N ASP A 60 -17.79 4.17 4.12
CA ASP A 60 -17.77 5.63 4.13
C ASP A 60 -17.13 6.19 5.41
N VAL A 61 -17.20 5.44 6.52
CA VAL A 61 -16.54 5.81 7.78
C VAL A 61 -15.03 5.56 7.72
N ILE A 62 -14.59 4.40 7.21
CA ILE A 62 -13.17 4.02 7.17
C ILE A 62 -12.42 4.55 5.94
N ASN A 63 -13.14 5.01 4.91
CA ASN A 63 -12.60 5.54 3.65
C ASN A 63 -13.49 6.68 3.10
N PRO A 64 -13.54 7.84 3.79
CA PRO A 64 -14.41 8.95 3.41
C PRO A 64 -14.07 9.57 2.05
N HIS A 65 -12.83 9.40 1.58
CA HIS A 65 -12.42 9.85 0.24
C HIS A 65 -12.78 8.87 -0.87
N ARG A 66 -13.31 7.68 -0.54
CA ARG A 66 -13.73 6.65 -1.50
C ARG A 66 -12.62 6.31 -2.50
N ILE A 67 -11.38 6.20 -2.01
CA ILE A 67 -10.21 5.81 -2.81
C ILE A 67 -10.06 4.29 -2.73
N PHE A 68 -9.98 3.65 -3.88
CA PHE A 68 -9.94 2.20 -3.99
C PHE A 68 -8.76 1.78 -4.88
N ILE A 69 -8.21 0.59 -4.59
CA ILE A 69 -7.16 -0.02 -5.42
C ILE A 69 -7.83 -0.76 -6.57
N LYS A 70 -7.49 -0.42 -7.82
CA LYS A 70 -7.87 -1.20 -9.02
C LYS A 70 -7.04 -2.46 -9.12
N ASP A 71 -5.72 -2.30 -9.05
CA ASP A 71 -4.73 -3.36 -9.13
C ASP A 71 -3.41 -2.88 -8.53
N PHE A 72 -2.52 -3.83 -8.28
CA PHE A 72 -1.18 -3.55 -7.76
C PHE A 72 -0.23 -4.70 -8.04
N ASN A 73 1.05 -4.39 -8.13
CA ASN A 73 2.14 -5.36 -8.15
C ASN A 73 3.30 -4.84 -7.30
N TRP A 74 4.09 -5.75 -6.72
CA TRP A 74 5.27 -5.36 -5.96
C TRP A 74 6.44 -6.32 -6.16
N SER A 75 7.65 -5.81 -5.93
CA SER A 75 8.89 -6.56 -6.07
C SER A 75 9.97 -6.06 -5.12
N LYS A 76 10.94 -6.93 -4.84
CA LYS A 76 12.19 -6.56 -4.18
C LYS A 76 13.00 -5.68 -5.13
N GLN A 77 13.54 -4.58 -4.61
CA GLN A 77 14.52 -3.77 -5.34
C GLN A 77 15.90 -4.44 -5.19
N LEU A 78 16.62 -4.55 -6.31
CA LEU A 78 18.00 -5.09 -6.36
C LEU A 78 19.00 -4.07 -5.81
#